data_AF-A0A7J8YMP3-F1
#
_entry.id   AF-A0A7J8YMP3-F1
#
_cell.length_a   1.000
_cell.length_b   1.000
_cell.length_c   1.000
_cell.angle_alpha   90.00
_cell.angle_beta   90.00
_cell.angle_gamma   90.00
#
_symmetry.space_group_name_H-M   'P 1'
#
loop_
_entity.id
_entity.type
_entity.pdbx_description
1 polymer ?
#
loop_
_entity_poly.entity_id
_entity_poly.type
_entity_poly.pdbx_seq_one_letter_code
_entity_poly.pdbx_strand_id
1 'polypeptide(L)'
;VEQGAKVELPLWLAQDLYLRQAISISVPACFNQRTRLEIQADAACVDLKSRSPYFYEFGCKIAPLGSLKVTSSWIEESKQCRIHALSSSLSCLASRPSKSNRSNKIVSNWVGDKTIEILLLSAFKIRYKEILTKAYTAAYKTASKFLTLLTKEESNLYEAAQVSMSAFKKWRMGGPRLQRASVLGRKRRSFE
;
A
#
# COMPACT_ATOMS: atom_id res chain seq x y z
N VAL A 1 4.29 -26.63 28.16
CA VAL A 1 4.66 -26.62 26.73
C VAL A 1 6.12 -26.98 26.66
N GLU A 2 6.48 -28.01 25.89
CA GLU A 2 7.87 -28.45 25.76
C GLU A 2 8.72 -27.39 25.04
N GLN A 3 10.00 -27.28 25.42
CA GLN A 3 10.94 -26.38 24.76
C GLN A 3 11.10 -26.79 23.28
N GLY A 4 10.91 -25.85 22.37
CA GLY A 4 10.97 -26.13 20.92
C GLY A 4 9.66 -26.66 20.31
N ALA A 5 8.56 -26.69 21.06
CA ALA A 5 7.25 -26.98 20.48
C ALA A 5 6.86 -25.96 19.40
N LYS A 6 6.39 -26.44 18.25
CA LYS A 6 5.83 -25.59 17.19
C LYS A 6 4.41 -25.18 17.59
N VAL A 7 4.21 -23.90 17.84
CA VAL A 7 2.91 -23.35 18.25
C VAL A 7 2.49 -22.29 17.25
N GLU A 8 1.23 -22.33 16.82
CA GLU A 8 0.65 -21.25 16.03
C GLU A 8 0.15 -20.15 16.96
N LEU A 9 0.68 -18.94 16.77
CA LEU A 9 0.36 -17.79 17.60
C LEU A 9 -0.08 -16.62 16.70
N PRO A 10 -1.06 -15.81 17.14
CA PRO A 10 -1.34 -14.56 16.47
C PRO A 10 -0.11 -13.64 16.44
N LEU A 11 0.07 -12.88 15.37
CA LEU A 11 1.24 -12.01 15.18
C LEU A 11 1.44 -11.03 16.34
N TRP A 12 0.36 -10.44 16.87
CA TRP A 12 0.43 -9.48 17.99
C TRP A 12 0.97 -10.12 19.27
N LEU A 13 0.65 -11.38 19.54
CA LEU A 13 1.14 -12.10 20.71
C LEU A 13 2.55 -12.62 20.50
N ALA A 14 2.82 -13.15 19.31
CA ALA A 14 4.17 -13.54 18.91
C ALA A 14 5.14 -12.35 19.05
N GLN A 15 4.64 -11.14 18.77
CA GLN A 15 5.38 -9.89 18.98
C GLN A 15 5.89 -9.72 20.39
N ASP A 16 4.99 -9.70 21.36
CA ASP A 16 5.35 -9.50 22.75
C ASP A 16 6.22 -10.62 23.32
N LEU A 17 5.96 -11.88 22.94
CA LEU A 17 6.72 -13.03 23.42
C LEU A 17 8.15 -13.07 22.87
N TYR A 18 8.35 -12.66 21.62
CA TYR A 18 9.69 -12.58 21.04
C TYR A 18 10.54 -11.48 21.69
N LEU A 19 9.94 -10.33 22.05
CA LEU A 19 10.66 -9.26 22.80
C LEU A 19 11.15 -9.74 24.16
N ARG A 20 10.41 -10.66 24.77
CA ARG A 20 10.76 -11.32 26.02
C ARG A 20 11.75 -12.48 25.83
N GLN A 21 12.23 -12.70 24.60
CA GLN A 21 13.10 -13.82 24.22
C GLN A 21 12.51 -15.20 24.56
N ALA A 22 11.18 -15.28 24.64
CA ALA A 22 10.46 -16.50 25.05
C ALA A 22 10.17 -17.45 23.87
N ILE A 23 10.21 -16.94 22.64
CA ILE A 23 9.94 -17.72 21.42
C ILE A 23 10.91 -17.34 20.30
N SER A 24 11.18 -18.28 19.39
CA SER A 24 11.79 -18.01 18.09
C SER A 24 10.70 -17.99 17.02
N ILE A 25 10.76 -17.03 16.11
CA ILE A 25 9.77 -16.86 15.04
C ILE A 25 10.40 -17.30 13.73
N SER A 26 9.73 -18.22 13.03
CA SER A 26 10.13 -18.66 11.69
C SER A 26 9.47 -17.81 10.62
N VAL A 27 10.09 -17.74 9.44
CA VAL A 27 9.51 -17.08 8.26
C VAL A 27 8.14 -17.71 7.94
N PRO A 28 7.05 -16.93 7.83
CA PRO A 28 5.75 -17.45 7.46
C PRO A 28 5.73 -18.08 6.07
N ALA A 29 4.85 -19.06 5.85
CA ALA A 29 4.79 -19.82 4.60
C ALA A 29 4.58 -18.95 3.34
N CYS A 30 3.90 -17.80 3.47
CA CYS A 30 3.72 -16.86 2.37
C CYS A 30 5.04 -16.23 1.87
N PHE A 31 6.13 -16.29 2.65
CA PHE A 31 7.47 -15.82 2.28
C PHE A 31 8.48 -16.98 2.14
N ASN A 32 8.01 -18.21 1.92
CA ASN A 32 8.86 -19.36 1.64
C ASN A 32 9.75 -19.13 0.41
N GLN A 33 10.90 -19.80 0.36
CA GLN A 33 11.87 -19.70 -0.74
C GLN A 33 11.23 -19.85 -2.13
N ARG A 34 10.27 -20.77 -2.28
CA ARG A 34 9.50 -20.95 -3.52
C ARG A 34 8.79 -19.67 -3.96
N THR A 35 8.07 -19.01 -3.06
CA THR A 35 7.41 -17.73 -3.33
C THR A 35 8.41 -16.67 -3.77
N ARG A 36 9.60 -16.67 -3.17
CA ARG A 36 10.65 -15.72 -3.51
C ARG A 36 11.15 -15.89 -4.93
N LEU A 37 11.40 -17.13 -5.34
CA LEU A 37 11.83 -17.46 -6.69
C LEU A 37 10.75 -17.13 -7.73
N GLU A 38 9.48 -17.41 -7.43
CA GLU A 38 8.36 -17.11 -8.32
C GLU A 38 8.20 -15.58 -8.52
N ILE A 39 8.28 -14.80 -7.44
CA ILE A 39 8.25 -13.32 -7.51
C ILE A 39 9.47 -12.76 -8.25
N GLN A 40 10.65 -13.36 -8.05
CA GLN A 40 11.88 -12.95 -8.71
C GLN A 40 11.86 -13.26 -10.22
N ALA A 41 11.20 -14.35 -10.62
CA ALA A 41 11.01 -14.70 -12.03
C ALA A 41 10.06 -13.72 -12.72
N ASP A 42 8.85 -13.54 -12.17
CA ASP A 42 7.91 -12.51 -12.61
C ASP A 42 6.81 -12.28 -11.56
N ALA A 43 6.86 -11.14 -10.87
CA ALA A 43 5.85 -10.82 -9.85
C ALA A 43 4.44 -10.56 -10.42
N ALA A 44 4.31 -10.22 -11.71
CA ALA A 44 3.01 -10.00 -12.34
C ALA A 44 2.19 -11.29 -12.46
N CYS A 45 2.85 -12.43 -12.63
CA CYS A 45 2.19 -13.72 -12.81
C CYS A 45 1.81 -14.43 -11.49
N VAL A 46 2.27 -13.92 -10.35
CA VAL A 46 2.05 -14.55 -9.04
C VAL A 46 0.72 -14.13 -8.45
N ASP A 47 -0.11 -15.08 -8.03
CA ASP A 47 -1.26 -14.79 -7.16
C ASP A 47 -0.78 -14.55 -5.72
N LEU A 48 -0.63 -13.27 -5.36
CA LEU A 48 -0.24 -12.87 -4.00
C LEU A 48 -1.42 -12.93 -3.04
N LYS A 49 -2.65 -12.74 -3.52
CA LYS A 49 -3.85 -12.68 -2.69
C LYS A 49 -4.16 -14.02 -2.03
N SER A 50 -4.02 -15.12 -2.77
CA SER A 50 -4.20 -16.47 -2.20
C SER A 50 -3.15 -16.83 -1.15
N ARG A 51 -1.96 -16.21 -1.20
CA ARG A 51 -0.90 -16.42 -0.19
C ARG A 51 -1.13 -15.58 1.05
N SER A 52 -1.44 -14.30 0.86
CA SER A 52 -1.82 -13.38 1.94
C SER A 52 -2.60 -12.19 1.36
N PRO A 53 -3.85 -11.95 1.79
CA PRO A 53 -4.60 -10.77 1.37
C PRO A 53 -3.92 -9.44 1.73
N TYR A 54 -3.09 -9.44 2.76
CA TYR A 54 -2.34 -8.28 3.27
C TYR A 54 -0.83 -8.51 3.11
N PHE A 55 -0.41 -9.02 1.94
CA PHE A 55 0.97 -9.45 1.70
C PHE A 55 2.01 -8.38 2.04
N TYR A 56 1.76 -7.13 1.63
CA TYR A 56 2.69 -6.02 1.83
C TYR A 56 2.70 -5.55 3.28
N GLU A 57 1.52 -5.30 3.87
CA GLU A 57 1.44 -4.87 5.26
C GLU A 57 2.00 -5.91 6.23
N PHE A 58 1.68 -7.18 5.99
CA PHE A 58 2.20 -8.30 6.77
C PHE A 58 3.72 -8.42 6.63
N GLY A 59 4.25 -8.34 5.41
CA GLY A 59 5.68 -8.32 5.12
C GLY A 59 6.43 -7.20 5.84
N CYS A 60 5.86 -5.99 5.88
CA CYS A 60 6.43 -4.85 6.60
C CYS A 60 6.45 -5.06 8.12
N LYS A 61 5.49 -5.79 8.69
CA LYS A 61 5.44 -6.09 10.13
C LYS A 61 6.44 -7.16 10.58
N ILE A 62 6.81 -8.07 9.67
CA ILE A 62 7.79 -9.14 9.96
C ILE A 62 9.21 -8.76 9.59
N ALA A 63 9.40 -7.86 8.62
CA ALA A 63 10.72 -7.41 8.20
C ALA A 63 11.36 -6.51 9.28
N PRO A 64 12.70 -6.56 9.45
CA PRO A 64 13.37 -5.72 10.42
C PRO A 64 13.15 -4.24 10.10
N LEU A 65 12.51 -3.50 11.01
CA LEU A 65 12.10 -2.09 10.86
C LEU A 65 13.28 -1.08 10.76
N GLY A 66 14.52 -1.56 10.61
CA GLY A 66 15.72 -0.72 10.44
C GLY A 66 15.87 -0.06 9.06
N SER A 67 15.19 -0.58 8.04
CA SER A 67 15.35 -0.14 6.64
C SER A 67 14.08 0.47 6.01
N LEU A 68 12.91 0.22 6.59
CA LEU A 68 11.58 0.55 6.05
C LEU A 68 11.20 2.04 6.00
N LYS A 69 12.11 2.96 6.33
CA LYS A 69 11.89 4.40 6.08
C LYS A 69 11.75 4.67 4.58
N VAL A 70 12.38 3.85 3.73
CA VAL A 70 12.32 3.99 2.27
C VAL A 70 10.95 3.53 1.77
N THR A 71 10.50 2.32 2.07
CA THR A 71 9.28 1.73 1.50
C THR A 71 7.98 2.37 2.00
N SER A 72 7.92 2.83 3.25
CA SER A 72 6.78 3.63 3.75
C SER A 72 6.70 5.00 3.07
N SER A 73 7.85 5.67 2.87
CA SER A 73 7.92 6.90 2.07
C SER A 73 7.47 6.64 0.64
N TRP A 74 7.87 5.54 -0.02
CA TRP A 74 7.47 5.25 -1.40
C TRP A 74 6.01 4.83 -1.56
N ILE A 75 5.42 4.08 -0.63
CA ILE A 75 3.99 3.73 -0.68
C ILE A 75 3.15 4.99 -0.45
N GLU A 76 3.59 5.86 0.47
CA GLU A 76 2.89 7.13 0.72
C GLU A 76 3.15 8.17 -0.37
N GLU A 77 4.36 8.22 -0.95
CA GLU A 77 4.69 9.01 -2.14
C GLU A 77 3.94 8.51 -3.37
N SER A 78 3.76 7.19 -3.54
CA SER A 78 2.93 6.61 -4.61
C SER A 78 1.45 6.99 -4.46
N LYS A 79 0.95 7.11 -3.22
CA LYS A 79 -0.37 7.71 -2.95
C LYS A 79 -0.38 9.22 -3.20
N GLN A 80 0.74 9.91 -2.95
CA GLN A 80 0.93 11.36 -3.13
C GLN A 80 1.25 11.77 -4.58
N CYS A 81 1.53 10.82 -5.49
CA CYS A 81 1.86 11.06 -6.90
C CYS A 81 0.71 11.66 -7.73
N ARG A 82 -0.42 12.03 -7.13
CA ARG A 82 -1.42 12.92 -7.78
C ARG A 82 -1.18 14.42 -7.54
N ILE A 83 -0.28 14.83 -6.65
CA ILE A 83 -0.05 16.27 -6.37
C ILE A 83 1.32 16.79 -6.84
N HIS A 84 2.38 15.97 -6.89
CA HIS A 84 3.72 16.48 -7.26
C HIS A 84 3.99 16.68 -8.77
N ALA A 85 3.14 16.11 -9.64
CA ALA A 85 3.21 16.33 -11.09
C ALA A 85 2.61 17.68 -11.51
N LEU A 86 1.87 18.36 -10.62
CA LEU A 86 1.33 19.70 -10.86
C LEU A 86 1.94 20.78 -9.94
N SER A 87 2.53 20.42 -8.79
CA SER A 87 3.17 21.39 -7.88
C SER A 87 4.65 21.66 -8.16
N SER A 88 5.34 20.83 -8.97
CA SER A 88 6.75 21.09 -9.35
C SER A 88 6.95 22.33 -10.24
N SER A 89 5.87 23.05 -10.59
CA SER A 89 5.93 24.36 -11.21
C SER A 89 5.77 25.53 -10.21
N LEU A 90 5.49 25.29 -8.92
CA LEU A 90 5.13 26.37 -7.98
C LEU A 90 5.74 26.34 -6.56
N SER A 91 6.83 25.60 -6.30
CA SER A 91 7.51 25.69 -4.99
C SER A 91 9.04 25.59 -5.03
N CYS A 92 9.66 26.09 -6.09
CA CYS A 92 10.98 26.69 -5.93
C CYS A 92 10.80 27.89 -4.97
N LEU A 93 11.53 27.88 -3.86
CA LEU A 93 11.52 28.82 -2.72
C LEU A 93 10.39 28.63 -1.68
N ALA A 94 10.63 27.76 -0.69
CA ALA A 94 10.65 28.19 0.72
C ALA A 94 11.13 27.06 1.65
N SER A 95 12.33 27.25 2.19
CA SER A 95 12.82 26.90 3.53
C SER A 95 12.37 25.61 4.25
N ARG A 96 13.37 24.81 4.62
CA ARG A 96 13.35 23.87 5.77
C ARG A 96 12.90 24.56 7.06
N PRO A 97 12.32 23.80 8.02
CA PRO A 97 12.99 23.71 9.32
C PRO A 97 13.11 22.28 9.87
N SER A 98 13.84 22.17 10.98
CA SER A 98 14.42 20.96 11.57
C SER A 98 13.70 20.45 12.83
N LYS A 99 13.98 19.17 13.15
CA LYS A 99 14.01 18.47 14.47
C LYS A 99 12.70 18.26 15.24
N SER A 100 12.38 17.00 15.54
CA SER A 100 12.48 16.49 16.92
C SER A 100 12.58 14.96 16.94
N ASN A 101 13.38 14.46 17.87
CA ASN A 101 13.82 13.08 18.04
C ASN A 101 13.19 12.58 19.34
N ARG A 102 12.35 11.54 19.33
CA ARG A 102 11.99 10.82 20.56
C ARG A 102 11.52 9.40 20.26
N SER A 103 12.33 8.46 20.75
CA SER A 103 12.07 7.04 20.98
C SER A 103 11.70 6.19 19.77
N ASN A 104 12.65 5.33 19.37
CA ASN A 104 12.44 3.89 19.18
C ASN A 104 13.83 3.23 19.04
N LYS A 105 14.61 3.31 20.12
CA LYS A 105 15.54 2.23 20.48
C LYS A 105 14.68 1.11 21.05
N ILE A 106 15.03 -0.15 20.80
CA ILE A 106 14.18 -1.36 20.95
C ILE A 106 13.35 -1.47 19.65
N VAL A 107 13.65 -2.29 18.63
CA VAL A 107 14.04 -3.70 18.63
C VAL A 107 14.77 -3.99 17.31
N SER A 108 16.08 -4.14 17.35
CA SER A 108 16.82 -4.81 16.26
C SER A 108 16.78 -6.31 16.51
N ASN A 109 16.24 -7.07 15.55
CA ASN A 109 16.55 -8.48 15.23
C ASN A 109 15.37 -9.47 15.11
N TRP A 110 14.14 -9.01 14.96
CA TRP A 110 13.10 -9.83 14.30
C TRP A 110 13.63 -10.34 12.97
N VAL A 111 13.60 -11.67 12.75
CA VAL A 111 14.16 -12.43 11.60
C VAL A 111 14.79 -11.51 10.54
N GLY A 112 16.10 -11.31 10.69
CA GLY A 112 16.96 -10.35 10.00
C GLY A 112 17.12 -10.55 8.50
N ASP A 113 16.07 -10.90 7.78
CA ASP A 113 16.17 -11.25 6.37
C ASP A 113 15.84 -10.02 5.52
N LYS A 114 16.87 -9.20 5.25
CA LYS A 114 16.81 -8.03 4.34
C LYS A 114 16.20 -8.39 2.97
N THR A 115 16.21 -9.68 2.63
CA THR A 115 15.62 -10.21 1.41
C THR A 115 14.09 -10.05 1.35
N ILE A 116 13.37 -10.02 2.48
CA ILE A 116 11.91 -9.83 2.50
C ILE A 116 11.59 -8.41 2.01
N GLU A 117 12.31 -7.41 2.51
CA GLU A 117 12.12 -6.02 2.09
C GLU A 117 12.38 -5.84 0.59
N ILE A 118 13.50 -6.39 0.10
CA ILE A 118 13.86 -6.35 -1.33
C ILE A 118 12.76 -7.03 -2.17
N LEU A 119 12.23 -8.15 -1.69
CA LEU A 119 11.15 -8.89 -2.36
C LEU A 119 9.84 -8.11 -2.39
N LEU A 120 9.43 -7.48 -1.28
CA LEU A 120 8.23 -6.66 -1.23
C LEU A 120 8.33 -5.49 -2.21
N LEU A 121 9.49 -4.81 -2.23
CA LEU A 121 9.74 -3.68 -3.10
C LEU A 121 9.76 -4.09 -4.57
N SER A 122 10.47 -5.18 -4.92
CA SER A 122 10.53 -5.66 -6.30
C SER A 122 9.16 -6.11 -6.81
N ALA A 123 8.41 -6.86 -6.00
CA ALA A 123 7.06 -7.30 -6.32
C ALA A 123 6.13 -6.12 -6.59
N PHE A 124 6.10 -5.16 -5.66
CA PHE A 124 5.24 -3.98 -5.78
C PHE A 124 5.59 -3.17 -7.03
N LYS A 125 6.87 -2.89 -7.27
CA LYS A 125 7.33 -2.08 -8.40
C LYS A 125 6.92 -2.70 -9.76
N ILE A 126 7.05 -4.01 -9.91
CA ILE A 126 6.66 -4.72 -11.14
C ILE A 126 5.14 -4.62 -11.34
N ARG A 127 4.37 -4.96 -10.30
CA ARG A 127 2.90 -5.02 -10.38
C ARG A 127 2.25 -3.64 -10.48
N TYR A 128 2.87 -2.60 -9.93
CA TYR A 128 2.38 -1.22 -9.96
C TYR A 128 2.06 -0.74 -11.38
N LYS A 129 2.96 -1.00 -12.34
CA LYS A 129 2.78 -0.60 -13.74
C LYS A 129 1.53 -1.25 -14.35
N GLU A 130 1.33 -2.55 -14.10
CA GLU A 130 0.16 -3.26 -14.62
C GLU A 130 -1.15 -2.79 -13.97
N ILE A 131 -1.14 -2.60 -12.65
CA ILE A 131 -2.29 -2.09 -11.90
C ILE A 131 -2.74 -0.74 -12.47
N LEU A 132 -1.82 0.20 -12.65
CA LEU A 132 -2.13 1.51 -13.22
C LEU A 132 -2.62 1.41 -14.67
N THR A 133 -1.91 0.65 -15.51
CA THR A 133 -2.27 0.51 -16.92
C THR A 133 -3.68 -0.05 -17.05
N LYS A 134 -4.02 -1.11 -16.30
CA LYS A 134 -5.35 -1.72 -16.30
C LYS A 134 -6.40 -0.82 -15.65
N ALA A 135 -6.08 -0.07 -14.60
CA ALA A 135 -7.00 0.88 -13.99
C ALA A 135 -7.43 1.98 -14.97
N TYR A 136 -6.51 2.44 -15.83
CA TYR A 136 -6.80 3.50 -16.79
C TYR A 136 -7.43 3.02 -18.10
N THR A 137 -7.08 1.82 -18.56
CA THR A 137 -7.44 1.32 -19.90
C THR A 137 -8.50 0.22 -19.90
N ALA A 138 -8.65 -0.56 -18.82
CA ALA A 138 -9.45 -1.78 -18.88
C ALA A 138 -10.96 -1.50 -18.77
N ALA A 139 -11.73 -2.23 -19.59
CA ALA A 139 -13.16 -2.37 -19.40
C ALA A 139 -13.48 -3.27 -18.19
N TYR A 140 -14.58 -3.01 -17.50
CA TYR A 140 -14.98 -3.67 -16.26
C TYR A 140 -14.98 -5.22 -16.32
N LYS A 141 -15.39 -5.80 -17.47
CA LYS A 141 -15.42 -7.26 -17.68
C LYS A 141 -14.04 -7.92 -17.66
N THR A 142 -13.02 -7.25 -18.20
CA THR A 142 -11.62 -7.72 -18.17
C THR A 142 -10.98 -7.44 -16.81
N ALA A 143 -11.42 -6.39 -16.11
CA ALA A 143 -10.96 -6.06 -14.78
C ALA A 143 -11.35 -7.14 -13.74
N SER A 144 -12.53 -7.77 -13.86
CA SER A 144 -13.01 -8.76 -12.89
C SER A 144 -12.01 -9.89 -12.57
N LYS A 145 -11.39 -10.52 -13.59
CA LYS A 145 -10.38 -11.58 -13.39
C LYS A 145 -9.06 -11.06 -12.82
N PHE A 146 -8.73 -9.79 -13.05
CA PHE A 146 -7.53 -9.16 -12.53
C PHE A 146 -7.70 -8.81 -11.05
N LEU A 147 -8.87 -8.27 -10.68
CA LEU A 147 -9.21 -7.89 -9.30
C LEU A 147 -9.19 -9.07 -8.33
N THR A 148 -9.44 -10.29 -8.81
CA THR A 148 -9.38 -11.49 -7.96
C THR A 148 -7.96 -11.85 -7.53
N LEU A 149 -6.93 -11.35 -8.21
CA LEU A 149 -5.50 -11.63 -7.94
C LEU A 149 -4.80 -10.54 -7.13
N LEU A 150 -5.47 -9.40 -6.92
CA LEU A 150 -4.90 -8.25 -6.23
C LEU A 150 -4.98 -8.41 -4.72
N THR A 151 -3.91 -8.02 -4.03
CA THR A 151 -3.92 -7.87 -2.58
C THR A 151 -4.84 -6.72 -2.17
N LYS A 152 -5.09 -6.57 -0.86
CA LYS A 152 -5.94 -5.49 -0.35
C LYS A 152 -5.32 -4.12 -0.65
N GLU A 153 -4.00 -4.00 -0.52
CA GLU A 153 -3.25 -2.78 -0.80
C GLU A 153 -3.33 -2.41 -2.29
N GLU A 154 -3.15 -3.39 -3.17
CA GLU A 154 -3.24 -3.20 -4.62
C GLU A 154 -4.65 -2.87 -5.09
N SER A 155 -5.66 -3.50 -4.49
CA SER A 155 -7.07 -3.20 -4.76
C SER A 155 -7.38 -1.75 -4.40
N ASN A 156 -6.90 -1.27 -3.25
CA ASN A 156 -7.08 0.12 -2.85
C ASN A 156 -6.41 1.09 -3.84
N LEU A 157 -5.21 0.77 -4.32
CA LEU A 157 -4.52 1.55 -5.36
C LEU A 157 -5.29 1.57 -6.68
N TYR A 158 -5.82 0.41 -7.10
CA TYR A 158 -6.62 0.29 -8.31
C TYR A 158 -7.89 1.16 -8.25
N GLU A 159 -8.62 1.09 -7.15
CA GLU A 159 -9.83 1.91 -6.94
C GLU A 159 -9.50 3.41 -6.92
N ALA A 160 -8.40 3.81 -6.25
CA ALA A 160 -7.95 5.19 -6.26
C ALA A 160 -7.62 5.70 -7.68
N ALA A 161 -7.01 4.84 -8.51
CA ALA A 161 -6.72 5.15 -9.92
C ALA A 161 -8.01 5.23 -10.77
N GLN A 162 -8.98 4.34 -10.56
CA GLN A 162 -10.29 4.40 -11.22
C GLN A 162 -11.06 5.68 -10.86
N VAL A 163 -11.12 6.02 -9.57
CA VAL A 163 -11.74 7.27 -9.09
C VAL A 163 -11.05 8.48 -9.72
N SER A 164 -9.71 8.49 -9.76
CA SER A 164 -8.93 9.52 -10.45
C SER A 164 -9.34 9.69 -11.91
N MET A 165 -9.38 8.59 -12.66
CA MET A 165 -9.68 8.60 -14.08
C MET A 165 -11.13 9.00 -14.37
N SER A 166 -12.08 8.55 -13.54
CA SER A 166 -13.48 8.93 -13.66
C SER A 166 -13.67 10.44 -13.42
N ALA A 167 -12.96 11.01 -12.44
CA ALA A 167 -12.96 12.45 -12.18
C ALA A 167 -12.33 13.23 -13.35
N PHE A 168 -11.19 12.76 -13.88
CA PHE A 168 -10.55 13.37 -15.05
C PHE A 168 -11.45 13.31 -16.29
N LYS A 169 -12.10 12.18 -16.56
CA LYS A 169 -13.06 12.05 -17.67
C LYS A 169 -14.24 13.01 -17.51
N LYS A 170 -14.80 13.14 -16.30
CA LYS A 170 -15.85 14.12 -15.99
C LYS A 170 -15.40 15.56 -16.23
N TRP A 171 -14.19 15.91 -15.78
CA TRP A 171 -13.60 17.22 -16.02
C TRP A 171 -13.37 17.49 -17.51
N ARG A 172 -12.86 16.51 -18.25
CA ARG A 172 -12.54 16.60 -19.68
C ARG A 172 -13.78 16.71 -20.56
N MET A 173 -14.83 15.94 -20.26
CA MET A 173 -16.08 15.94 -21.04
C MET A 173 -16.94 17.19 -20.81
N GLY A 174 -16.53 18.11 -19.92
CA GLY A 174 -17.20 19.40 -19.75
C GLY A 174 -18.63 19.29 -19.24
N GLY A 175 -18.82 18.80 -18.01
CA GLY A 175 -20.09 18.92 -17.30
C GLY A 175 -20.32 20.33 -16.71
N PRO A 176 -21.50 20.61 -16.13
CA PRO A 176 -21.77 21.86 -15.44
C PRO A 176 -20.71 22.13 -14.35
N ARG A 177 -19.85 23.12 -14.58
CA ARG A 177 -18.67 23.42 -13.74
C ARG A 177 -19.02 24.07 -12.40
N LEU A 178 -20.23 24.62 -12.31
CA LEU A 178 -20.77 25.28 -11.14
C LEU A 178 -22.09 24.60 -10.82
N GLN A 179 -22.15 23.89 -9.70
CA GLN A 179 -23.43 23.46 -9.14
C GLN A 179 -24.04 24.62 -8.38
N ARG A 180 -25.37 24.79 -8.49
CA ARG A 180 -26.10 25.81 -7.75
C ARG A 180 -25.84 25.59 -6.26
N ALA A 181 -25.25 26.59 -5.61
CA ALA A 181 -25.01 26.53 -4.17
C ALA A 181 -26.33 26.26 -3.44
N SER A 182 -26.29 25.43 -2.40
CA SER A 182 -27.47 25.05 -1.60
C SER A 182 -28.23 26.24 -1.02
N VAL A 183 -27.55 27.38 -0.86
CA VAL A 183 -28.12 28.67 -0.43
C VAL A 183 -29.06 29.30 -1.47
N LEU A 184 -28.87 29.04 -2.77
CA LEU A 184 -29.66 29.63 -3.86
C LEU A 184 -30.95 28.86 -4.17
N GLY A 185 -31.27 27.82 -3.38
CA GLY A 185 -32.45 26.96 -3.57
C GLY A 185 -33.71 27.38 -2.79
N ARG A 186 -33.62 28.34 -1.85
CA ARG A 186 -34.81 28.79 -1.12
C ARG A 186 -35.55 29.87 -1.90
N LYS A 187 -36.62 29.46 -2.59
CA LYS A 187 -37.66 30.38 -3.07
C LYS A 187 -38.20 31.16 -1.85
N ARG A 188 -37.96 32.48 -1.81
CA ARG A 188 -38.56 33.37 -0.80
C ARG A 188 -40.08 33.15 -0.84
N ARG A 189 -40.70 32.79 0.28
CA ARG A 189 -42.16 32.75 0.37
C ARG A 189 -42.65 34.17 0.11
N SER A 190 -43.45 34.34 -0.94
CA SER A 190 -44.26 35.52 -1.14
C SER A 190 -45.30 35.55 -0.02
N PHE A 191 -45.36 36.67 0.70
CA PHE A 191 -46.45 37.00 1.58
C PHE A 191 -47.53 37.65 0.71
N GLU A 192 -48.61 36.93 0.45
CA GLU A 192 -49.95 37.47 0.21
C GLU A 192 -50.83 37.04 1.37
#